data_AF-A0A258SL98-F1
#
_entry.id   AF-A0A258SL98-F1
#
_cell.length_a   1.000
_cell.length_b   1.000
_cell.length_c   1.000
_cell.angle_alpha   90.00
_cell.angle_beta   90.00
_cell.angle_gamma   90.00
#
_symmetry.space_group_name_H-M   'P 1'
#
loop_
_entity.id
_entity.type
_entity.pdbx_description
1 polymer ?
#
loop_
_entity_poly.entity_id
_entity_poly.type
_entity_poly.pdbx_seq_one_letter_code
_entity_poly.pdbx_strand_id
1 'polypeptide(L)'
;MTDAEAEGLVDAWAFDGKGHASKLSWEDVAAGTFPEGGFVWLNFRHVQRRPQEWLRTRAGLDTSILDAMLDDESRPRCSMFADGAMLVLRGINLHRNALPEDPL
;
A
#
# COMPACT_ATOMS: atom_id res chain seq x y z
N MET A 1 -3.29 10.75 -17.98
CA MET A 1 -3.47 9.96 -16.75
C MET A 1 -2.72 8.67 -16.98
N THR A 2 -1.67 8.43 -16.19
CA THR A 2 -0.80 7.26 -16.34
C THR A 2 -1.43 6.03 -15.70
N ASP A 3 -0.99 4.83 -16.08
CA ASP A 3 -1.46 3.59 -15.47
C ASP A 3 -1.16 3.54 -13.96
N ALA A 4 -0.04 4.13 -13.54
CA ALA A 4 0.32 4.32 -12.14
C ALA A 4 -0.75 5.12 -11.35
N GLU A 5 -1.22 6.22 -11.92
CA GLU A 5 -2.28 7.05 -11.32
C GLU A 5 -3.63 6.32 -11.28
N ALA A 6 -3.92 5.48 -12.29
CA ALA A 6 -5.14 4.70 -12.34
C ALA A 6 -5.17 3.61 -11.25
N GLU A 7 -4.01 3.05 -10.91
CA GLU A 7 -3.85 2.07 -9.83
C GLU A 7 -3.70 2.74 -8.46
N GLY A 8 -3.50 4.06 -8.42
CA GLY A 8 -3.35 4.83 -7.19
C GLY A 8 -1.96 4.69 -6.56
N LEU A 9 -0.95 4.30 -7.33
CA LEU A 9 0.43 4.23 -6.85
C LEU A 9 0.94 5.65 -6.54
N VAL A 10 1.35 5.86 -5.29
CA VAL A 10 1.91 7.14 -4.82
C VAL A 10 3.43 7.11 -4.94
N ASP A 11 4.06 6.07 -4.39
CA ASP A 11 5.51 5.88 -4.43
C ASP A 11 5.88 4.40 -4.34
N ALA A 12 6.99 4.04 -4.99
CA ALA A 12 7.55 2.69 -4.98
C ALA A 12 9.08 2.74 -4.79
N TRP A 13 9.59 1.89 -3.89
CA TRP A 13 10.99 1.90 -3.50
C TRP A 13 11.52 0.47 -3.28
N ALA A 14 12.75 0.21 -3.69
CA ALA A 14 13.50 -0.99 -3.32
C ALA A 14 14.57 -0.64 -2.29
N PHE A 15 14.55 -1.32 -1.15
CA PHE A 15 15.51 -1.17 -0.06
C PHE A 15 16.51 -2.31 -0.07
N ASP A 16 17.78 -2.01 0.20
CA ASP A 16 18.88 -2.99 0.20
C ASP A 16 19.15 -3.64 1.57
N GLY A 17 18.35 -3.31 2.58
CA GLY A 17 18.54 -3.77 3.96
C GLY A 17 19.77 -3.18 4.69
N LYS A 18 20.52 -2.28 4.05
CA LYS A 18 21.73 -1.62 4.59
C LYS A 18 21.57 -0.11 4.74
N GLY A 19 20.36 0.40 4.48
CA GLY A 19 20.00 1.81 4.62
C GLY A 19 19.97 2.59 3.31
N HIS A 20 20.16 1.93 2.16
CA HIS A 20 19.96 2.54 0.85
C HIS A 20 18.58 2.18 0.28
N ALA A 21 18.01 3.11 -0.49
CA ALA A 21 16.76 2.89 -1.22
C ALA A 21 16.86 3.48 -2.63
N SER A 22 16.36 2.76 -3.62
CA SER A 22 16.21 3.23 -5.00
C SER A 22 14.74 3.33 -5.37
N LYS A 23 14.38 4.35 -6.16
CA LYS A 23 13.00 4.54 -6.63
C LYS A 23 12.70 3.56 -7.75
N LEU A 24 11.51 2.95 -7.70
CA LEU A 24 11.01 2.06 -8.75
C LEU A 24 10.03 2.81 -9.66
N SER A 25 10.02 2.45 -10.93
CA SER A 25 9.03 2.92 -11.91
C SER A 25 7.74 2.09 -11.82
N TRP A 26 6.67 2.57 -12.46
CA TRP A 26 5.46 1.76 -12.59
C TRP A 26 5.71 0.50 -13.42
N GLU A 27 6.55 0.59 -14.44
CA GLU A 27 6.91 -0.54 -15.30
C GLU A 27 7.58 -1.66 -14.48
N ASP A 28 8.46 -1.30 -13.55
CA ASP A 28 9.11 -2.27 -12.64
C ASP A 28 8.08 -2.97 -11.73
N VAL A 29 7.15 -2.20 -11.17
CA VAL A 29 6.07 -2.70 -10.30
C VAL A 29 5.11 -3.60 -11.09
N ALA A 30 4.67 -3.16 -12.27
CA ALA A 30 3.75 -3.89 -13.12
C ALA A 30 4.35 -5.22 -13.61
N ALA A 31 5.67 -5.23 -13.87
CA ALA A 31 6.41 -6.43 -14.23
C ALA A 31 6.72 -7.34 -13.03
N GLY A 32 6.55 -6.87 -11.79
CA GLY A 32 6.90 -7.61 -10.57
C GLY A 32 8.40 -7.92 -10.48
N THR A 33 9.24 -7.12 -11.14
CA THR A 33 10.69 -7.34 -11.19
C THR A 33 11.35 -6.46 -10.15
N PHE A 34 11.81 -7.06 -9.07
CA PHE A 34 12.41 -6.35 -7.94
C PHE A 34 13.87 -6.76 -7.74
N PRO A 35 14.76 -5.82 -7.37
CA PRO A 35 16.13 -6.14 -7.00
C PRO A 35 16.21 -7.14 -5.85
N GLU A 36 17.18 -8.05 -5.90
CA GLU A 36 17.45 -8.98 -4.80
C GLU A 36 18.15 -8.29 -3.62
N GLY A 37 17.98 -8.85 -2.41
CA GLY A 37 18.79 -8.47 -1.25
C GLY A 37 18.17 -7.47 -0.27
N GLY A 38 16.85 -7.33 -0.23
CA GLY A 38 16.15 -6.54 0.79
C GLY A 38 14.64 -6.64 0.68
N PHE A 39 13.94 -5.50 0.70
CA PHE A 39 12.47 -5.47 0.58
C PHE A 39 11.99 -4.32 -0.31
N VAL A 40 10.78 -4.48 -0.84
CA VAL A 40 10.12 -3.45 -1.65
C VAL A 40 9.01 -2.79 -0.83
N TRP A 41 8.94 -1.47 -0.88
CA TRP A 41 7.86 -0.68 -0.31
C TRP A 41 7.02 -0.11 -1.44
N LEU A 42 5.76 -0.52 -1.50
CA LEU A 42 4.77 0.04 -2.43
C LEU A 42 3.71 0.79 -1.63
N ASN A 43 3.54 2.08 -1.93
CA ASN A 43 2.56 2.93 -1.29
C ASN A 43 1.41 3.25 -2.24
N PHE A 44 0.22 2.77 -1.93
CA PHE A 44 -0.99 3.03 -2.72
C PHE A 44 -1.97 3.91 -1.95
N ARG A 45 -2.60 4.82 -2.67
CA ARG A 45 -3.78 5.54 -2.21
C ARG A 45 -5.02 4.74 -2.58
N HIS A 46 -5.96 4.60 -1.66
CA HIS A 46 -7.27 4.05 -1.99
C HIS A 46 -8.02 4.99 -2.96
N VAL A 47 -8.46 4.45 -4.10
CA VAL A 47 -9.21 5.19 -5.11
C VAL A 47 -10.61 4.58 -5.23
N GLN A 48 -11.58 5.13 -4.49
CA GLN A 48 -12.97 4.62 -4.35
C GLN A 48 -13.70 4.27 -5.65
N ARG A 49 -13.29 4.82 -6.80
CA ARG A 49 -13.92 4.60 -8.11
C ARG A 49 -13.08 3.80 -9.09
N ARG A 50 -11.97 3.18 -8.65
CA ARG A 50 -11.11 2.39 -9.53
C ARG A 50 -10.91 0.98 -8.99
N PRO A 51 -10.87 -0.02 -9.88
CA PRO A 51 -10.76 -1.41 -9.47
C PRO A 51 -9.40 -1.74 -8.83
N GLN A 52 -8.34 -0.94 -9.08
CA GLN A 52 -6.97 -1.23 -8.65
C GLN A 52 -6.58 -2.66 -9.03
N GLU A 53 -6.63 -2.95 -10.33
CA GLU A 53 -6.62 -4.31 -10.87
C GLU A 53 -5.29 -5.01 -10.59
N TRP A 54 -4.18 -4.27 -10.60
CA TRP A 54 -2.88 -4.84 -10.29
C TRP A 54 -2.80 -5.30 -8.84
N LEU A 55 -3.31 -4.50 -7.90
CA LEU A 55 -3.39 -4.90 -6.49
C LEU A 55 -4.23 -6.17 -6.32
N ARG A 56 -5.33 -6.30 -7.07
CA ARG A 56 -6.24 -7.45 -6.99
C ARG A 56 -5.73 -8.74 -7.61
N THR A 57 -4.95 -8.64 -8.69
CA THR A 57 -4.64 -9.81 -9.52
C THR A 57 -3.16 -10.16 -9.56
N ARG A 58 -2.27 -9.22 -9.25
CA ARG A 58 -0.83 -9.33 -9.52
C ARG A 58 0.04 -9.08 -8.28
N ALA A 59 -0.46 -8.38 -7.27
CA ALA A 59 0.31 -8.08 -6.06
C ALA A 59 0.59 -9.30 -5.16
N GLY A 60 -0.03 -10.46 -5.44
CA GLY A 60 0.13 -11.67 -4.64
C GLY A 60 -0.52 -11.60 -3.26
N LEU A 61 -1.44 -10.64 -3.05
CA LEU A 61 -2.20 -10.51 -1.81
C LEU A 61 -3.41 -11.43 -1.84
N ASP A 62 -3.71 -12.05 -0.70
CA ASP A 62 -4.96 -12.79 -0.52
C ASP A 62 -6.15 -11.83 -0.65
N THR A 63 -7.25 -12.30 -1.24
CA THR A 63 -8.47 -11.49 -1.42
C THR A 63 -9.02 -10.96 -0.10
N SER A 64 -8.87 -11.72 1.00
CA SER A 64 -9.27 -11.27 2.34
C SER A 64 -8.44 -10.08 2.85
N ILE A 65 -7.16 -10.00 2.47
CA ILE A 65 -6.30 -8.85 2.79
C ILE A 65 -6.78 -7.63 1.99
N LEU A 66 -7.04 -7.81 0.70
CA LEU A 66 -7.53 -6.74 -0.18
C LEU A 66 -8.89 -6.21 0.30
N ASP A 67 -9.84 -7.08 0.61
CA ASP A 67 -11.15 -6.66 1.09
C ASP A 67 -11.03 -5.93 2.43
N ALA A 68 -10.15 -6.39 3.33
CA ALA A 68 -9.92 -5.72 4.61
C ALA A 68 -9.14 -4.40 4.49
N MET A 69 -8.32 -4.21 3.45
CA MET A 69 -7.68 -2.94 3.10
C MET A 69 -8.68 -1.91 2.55
N LEU A 70 -9.75 -2.40 1.91
CA LEU A 70 -10.80 -1.58 1.28
C LEU A 70 -12.03 -1.37 2.18
N ASP A 71 -12.09 -2.06 3.31
CA ASP A 71 -13.14 -1.91 4.32
C ASP A 71 -13.02 -0.55 5.02
N ASP A 72 -14.15 0.13 5.20
CA ASP A 72 -14.26 1.39 5.94
C ASP A 72 -14.08 1.21 7.47
N GLU A 73 -13.96 -0.04 7.96
CA GLU A 73 -13.65 -0.32 9.36
C GLU A 73 -12.25 0.14 9.77
N SER A 74 -12.18 1.35 10.30
CA SER A 74 -10.96 2.06 10.67
C SER A 74 -10.41 1.67 12.06
N ARG A 75 -10.88 0.61 12.72
CA ARG A 75 -10.39 0.26 14.08
C ARG A 75 -8.95 -0.28 14.01
N PRO A 76 -8.02 0.17 14.89
CA PRO A 76 -6.67 -0.39 14.92
C PRO A 76 -6.70 -1.89 15.21
N ARG A 77 -6.10 -2.69 14.33
CA ARG A 77 -6.02 -4.14 14.47
C ARG A 77 -4.77 -4.70 13.78
N CYS A 78 -4.35 -5.87 14.24
CA CYS A 78 -3.30 -6.66 13.63
C CYS A 78 -3.84 -8.07 13.33
N SER A 79 -3.75 -8.50 12.08
CA SER A 79 -4.18 -9.81 11.62
C SER A 79 -2.99 -10.57 11.05
N MET A 80 -2.77 -11.80 11.52
CA MET A 80 -1.69 -12.66 11.04
C MET A 80 -2.18 -13.56 9.91
N PHE A 81 -1.34 -13.72 8.89
CA PHE A 81 -1.53 -14.61 7.74
C PHE A 81 -0.35 -15.58 7.64
N ALA A 82 -0.48 -16.62 6.82
CA ALA A 82 0.58 -17.62 6.64
C ALA A 82 1.92 -16.99 6.21
N ASP A 83 1.85 -16.05 5.26
CA ASP A 83 3.02 -15.44 4.63
C ASP A 83 3.20 -13.95 4.99
N GLY A 84 2.53 -13.46 6.04
CA GLY A 84 2.64 -12.06 6.41
C GLY A 84 1.69 -11.59 7.52
N ALA A 85 1.56 -10.27 7.64
CA ALA A 85 0.66 -9.64 8.59
C ALA A 85 0.00 -8.42 7.95
N MET A 86 -1.24 -8.16 8.34
CA MET A 86 -1.96 -6.93 8.01
C MET A 86 -2.09 -6.08 9.26
N LEU A 87 -1.67 -4.82 9.15
CA LEU A 87 -1.81 -3.83 10.21
C LEU A 87 -2.74 -2.72 9.74
N VAL A 88 -3.81 -2.48 10.49
CA VAL A 88 -4.66 -1.30 10.36
C VAL A 88 -4.25 -0.35 11.47
N LEU A 89 -3.77 0.84 11.08
CA LEU A 89 -3.27 1.86 11.98
C LEU A 89 -4.08 3.14 11.81
N ARG A 90 -4.19 3.94 12.88
CA ARG A 90 -4.74 5.31 12.81
C ARG A 90 -3.62 6.31 13.05
N GLY A 91 -3.45 7.23 12.11
CA GLY A 91 -2.72 8.47 12.34
C GLY A 91 -3.59 9.48 13.08
N ILE A 92 -2.96 10.41 13.78
CA ILE A 92 -3.64 11.58 14.32
C ILE A 92 -3.66 12.65 13.21
N ASN A 93 -4.82 13.28 12.98
CA ASN A 93 -4.90 14.41 12.07
C ASN A 93 -4.24 15.64 12.71
N LEU A 94 -3.13 16.10 12.11
CA LEU A 94 -2.34 17.24 12.60
C LEU A 94 -2.76 18.59 11.99
N HIS A 95 -3.86 18.62 11.21
CA HIS A 95 -4.41 19.89 10.74
C HIS A 95 -4.80 20.77 11.94
N ARG A 96 -4.57 22.09 11.82
CA ARG A 96 -4.96 23.04 12.85
C ARG A 96 -6.47 22.95 13.08
N ASN A 97 -6.86 22.67 14.32
CA ASN A 97 -8.24 22.49 14.79
C ASN A 97 -8.92 21.19 14.35
N ALA A 98 -8.19 20.20 13.81
CA ALA A 98 -8.76 18.87 13.63
C ALA A 98 -9.01 18.23 15.01
N LEU A 99 -10.20 17.67 15.19
CA LEU A 99 -10.49 16.83 16.34
C LEU A 99 -9.73 15.49 16.18
N PRO A 100 -9.33 14.82 17.28
CA PRO A 100 -8.63 13.52 17.19
C PRO A 100 -9.38 12.44 16.39
N GLU A 101 -10.70 12.54 16.33
CA GLU A 101 -11.61 11.68 15.57
C GLU A 101 -11.78 12.08 14.11
N ASP A 102 -11.30 13.26 13.69
CA ASP A 102 -11.44 13.72 12.31
C ASP A 102 -10.63 12.82 11.36
N PRO A 103 -11.24 12.36 10.26
CA PRO A 103 -10.51 11.60 9.25
C PRO A 103 -9.37 12.44 8.65
N LEU A 104 -8.27 11.76 8.31
CA LEU A 104 -7.13 12.32 7.59
C LEU A 104 -7.45 12.59 6.12
#